data_AF-A0A2D6XI03-F1
#
_entry.id   AF-A0A2D6XI03-F1
#
_cell.length_a   1.000
_cell.length_b   1.000
_cell.length_c   1.000
_cell.angle_alpha   90.00
_cell.angle_beta   90.00
_cell.angle_gamma   90.00
#
_symmetry.space_group_name_H-M   'P 1'
#
loop_
_entity.id
_entity.type
_entity.pdbx_description
1 polymer ?
#
loop_
_entity_poly.entity_id
_entity_poly.type
_entity_poly.pdbx_seq_one_letter_code
_entity_poly.pdbx_strand_id
1 'polypeptide(L)'
;MFFENEARIITQSDVVSNTGEATDVLAVDSSDTYVLKRSYPVGTTITNTWVTDGTWDGRMIEVTQSDGTVLRRRCREFWTVEGSLTFGIDTVDYVTIDVPWPNSTDTGMTYRIFTPHYYLPADVSEIRSARLWSDTHYQMDVATQHDMERYEYLDYKGSTNGRPHVIFRGSHRQIDAPNTAPIAAIKTDHGGEDWLGPEPAGVFDYCFTYVWGKRESELQSPQGHYEPLWESAPSPISAKVEMDQLHQKISSTQIITVTLPNIDHALNFYKELVGSSLLTPTRSTHSGIKKRIYVRRYEAYSDQPVGSPTIETPEIFFLLEEVDGSEEIYTHNGSVIPDYYRRLKEVHGYQSIRMWPNPDASYEVDLRVLRRPQPLVHDHDAPRIHEEGVDLIIQRALSLLYELQGNHEVSALATQRYGDILQTLTKRFGNLTRLRPTKRAARIGKQSRETRVRYTE
;
A
#
# COMPACT_ATOMS: atom_id res chain seq x y z
N MET A 1 15.85 5.65 17.15
CA MET A 1 16.13 7.06 16.80
C MET A 1 16.74 7.17 15.40
N PHE A 2 17.69 6.30 15.01
CA PHE A 2 18.43 6.44 13.74
C PHE A 2 17.75 5.94 12.45
N PHE A 3 16.53 5.43 12.53
CA PHE A 3 15.72 5.00 11.37
C PHE A 3 14.46 5.84 11.23
N GLU A 4 14.50 7.08 11.73
CA GLU A 4 13.40 8.02 11.53
C GLU A 4 13.36 8.44 10.07
N ASN A 5 12.18 8.29 9.48
CA ASN A 5 11.92 8.67 8.11
C ASN A 5 10.50 9.25 8.03
N GLU A 6 10.19 9.90 6.93
CA GLU A 6 8.84 10.37 6.65
C GLU A 6 8.05 9.24 5.97
N ALA A 7 6.77 9.15 6.31
CA ALA A 7 5.77 8.36 5.61
C ALA A 7 4.57 9.26 5.33
N ARG A 8 4.08 9.19 4.09
CA ARG A 8 2.96 10.01 3.64
C ARG A 8 1.70 9.18 3.55
N ILE A 9 0.59 9.74 3.99
CA ILE A 9 -0.75 9.20 3.83
C ILE A 9 -1.61 10.29 3.24
N ILE A 10 -2.32 9.97 2.17
CA ILE A 10 -3.33 10.86 1.59
C ILE A 10 -4.69 10.31 1.98
N THR A 11 -5.49 11.13 2.66
CA THR A 11 -6.87 10.77 2.99
C THR A 11 -7.74 10.96 1.77
N GLN A 12 -8.85 10.24 1.73
CA GLN A 12 -9.84 10.36 0.67
C GLN A 12 -11.16 10.66 1.35
N SER A 13 -11.93 11.58 0.78
CA SER A 13 -13.26 11.92 1.28
C SER A 13 -14.23 10.76 1.04
N ASP A 14 -15.26 10.72 1.87
CA ASP A 14 -16.39 9.81 1.68
C ASP A 14 -17.08 10.09 0.34
N VAL A 15 -17.53 9.03 -0.33
CA VAL A 15 -18.38 9.11 -1.51
C VAL A 15 -19.77 8.64 -1.11
N VAL A 16 -20.79 9.48 -1.29
CA VAL A 16 -22.16 9.21 -0.89
C VAL A 16 -23.08 9.19 -2.12
N SER A 17 -24.12 8.36 -2.09
CA SER A 17 -25.17 8.37 -3.11
C SER A 17 -25.91 9.71 -3.11
N ASN A 18 -26.13 10.28 -4.30
CA ASN A 18 -27.01 11.42 -4.53
C ASN A 18 -28.47 10.97 -4.34
N THR A 19 -29.03 11.17 -3.14
CA THR A 19 -30.40 10.75 -2.81
C THR A 19 -31.51 11.40 -3.66
N GLY A 20 -31.18 12.41 -4.48
CA GLY A 20 -32.10 13.04 -5.43
C GLY A 20 -32.06 12.46 -6.86
N GLU A 21 -31.10 11.59 -7.18
CA GLU A 21 -30.90 11.02 -8.51
C GLU A 21 -31.26 9.53 -8.49
N ALA A 22 -32.33 9.15 -9.19
CA ALA A 22 -32.80 7.76 -9.27
C ALA A 22 -31.76 6.80 -9.90
N THR A 23 -30.72 7.35 -10.54
CA THR A 23 -29.64 6.63 -11.20
C THR A 23 -28.42 6.40 -10.30
N ASP A 24 -28.35 7.05 -9.13
CA ASP A 24 -27.24 6.90 -8.17
C ASP A 24 -27.66 6.08 -6.94
N VAL A 25 -28.25 4.92 -7.21
CA VAL A 25 -28.66 3.93 -6.21
C VAL A 25 -28.04 2.57 -6.55
N LEU A 26 -27.77 1.78 -5.51
CA LEU A 26 -27.28 0.43 -5.66
C LEU A 26 -28.41 -0.58 -5.86
N ALA A 27 -28.09 -1.60 -6.64
CA ALA A 27 -28.81 -2.84 -6.74
C ALA A 27 -27.84 -4.02 -6.55
N VAL A 28 -28.35 -5.14 -6.07
CA VAL A 28 -27.61 -6.41 -6.11
C VAL A 28 -27.66 -6.94 -7.54
N ASP A 29 -26.57 -7.54 -8.01
CA ASP A 29 -26.64 -8.30 -9.25
C ASP A 29 -27.48 -9.56 -9.06
N SER A 30 -28.55 -9.70 -9.84
CA SER A 30 -29.50 -10.81 -9.69
C SER A 30 -28.90 -12.18 -9.98
N SER A 31 -27.75 -12.24 -10.67
CA SER A 31 -27.03 -13.47 -10.95
C SER A 31 -25.90 -13.76 -9.96
N ASP A 32 -25.46 -12.75 -9.19
CA ASP A 32 -24.32 -12.89 -8.29
C ASP A 32 -24.42 -12.00 -7.04
N THR A 33 -24.73 -12.62 -5.90
CA THR A 33 -24.82 -11.93 -4.60
C THR A 33 -23.51 -11.31 -4.10
N TYR A 34 -22.36 -11.61 -4.71
CA TYR A 34 -21.09 -10.94 -4.39
C TYR A 34 -20.90 -9.62 -5.14
N VAL A 35 -21.84 -9.26 -6.03
CA VAL A 35 -21.71 -8.08 -6.88
C VAL A 35 -22.84 -7.12 -6.58
N LEU A 36 -22.48 -5.87 -6.28
CA LEU A 36 -23.39 -4.75 -6.28
C LEU A 36 -23.16 -3.93 -7.55
N LYS A 37 -24.21 -3.30 -8.05
CA LYS A 37 -24.17 -2.52 -9.29
C LYS A 37 -24.96 -1.22 -9.20
N ARG A 38 -24.56 -0.26 -10.01
CA ARG A 38 -25.24 1.01 -10.26
C ARG A 38 -25.37 1.17 -11.77
N SER A 39 -26.58 1.42 -12.25
CA SER A 39 -26.87 1.51 -13.69
C SER A 39 -27.28 2.91 -14.10
N TYR A 40 -26.71 3.38 -15.21
CA TYR A 40 -26.97 4.70 -15.77
C TYR A 40 -27.76 4.58 -17.06
N PRO A 41 -29.00 5.12 -17.13
CA PRO A 41 -29.78 5.12 -18.35
C PRO A 41 -29.05 5.80 -19.51
N VAL A 42 -29.28 5.29 -20.71
CA VAL A 42 -28.82 5.89 -21.98
C VAL A 42 -29.05 7.41 -22.02
N GLY A 43 -28.01 8.16 -22.38
CA GLY A 43 -28.11 9.62 -22.52
C GLY A 43 -28.04 10.40 -21.20
N THR A 44 -27.85 9.73 -20.07
CA THR A 44 -27.48 10.38 -18.81
C THR A 44 -26.05 10.88 -18.91
N THR A 45 -25.83 12.18 -18.66
CA THR A 45 -24.48 12.70 -18.49
C THR A 45 -23.89 12.10 -17.22
N ILE A 46 -22.98 11.14 -17.36
CA ILE A 46 -22.32 10.51 -16.22
C ILE A 46 -21.26 11.48 -15.72
N THR A 47 -21.51 12.09 -14.56
CA THR A 47 -20.58 13.04 -13.94
C THR A 47 -19.69 12.37 -12.89
N ASN A 48 -20.08 11.21 -12.36
CA ASN A 48 -19.43 10.53 -11.23
C ASN A 48 -19.40 8.99 -11.41
N THR A 49 -18.63 8.48 -12.38
CA THR A 49 -18.30 7.04 -12.41
C THR A 49 -17.42 6.67 -11.20
N TRP A 50 -17.51 5.42 -10.76
CA TRP A 50 -16.56 4.92 -9.77
C TRP A 50 -15.15 4.83 -10.35
N VAL A 51 -14.15 5.06 -9.51
CA VAL A 51 -12.75 4.98 -9.91
C VAL A 51 -12.34 3.50 -9.97
N THR A 52 -11.75 3.08 -11.09
CA THR A 52 -11.41 1.67 -11.41
C THR A 52 -9.91 1.38 -11.41
N ASP A 53 -9.08 2.32 -10.93
CA ASP A 53 -7.62 2.20 -10.89
C ASP A 53 -7.08 1.36 -9.69
N GLY A 54 -7.99 0.81 -8.88
CA GLY A 54 -7.69 0.03 -7.68
C GLY A 54 -7.44 0.86 -6.42
N THR A 55 -7.51 2.20 -6.46
CA THR A 55 -7.39 3.05 -5.26
C THR A 55 -8.60 2.99 -4.33
N TRP A 56 -9.73 2.47 -4.83
CA TRP A 56 -10.95 2.24 -4.06
C TRP A 56 -11.04 0.83 -3.49
N ASP A 57 -10.21 -0.08 -3.96
CA ASP A 57 -10.15 -1.46 -3.48
C ASP A 57 -9.71 -1.49 -2.01
N GLY A 58 -10.43 -2.27 -1.21
CA GLY A 58 -10.18 -2.37 0.22
C GLY A 58 -10.85 -1.30 1.09
N ARG A 59 -11.51 -0.29 0.48
CA ARG A 59 -12.41 0.63 1.19
C ARG A 59 -13.64 -0.12 1.72
N MET A 60 -14.37 0.53 2.61
CA MET A 60 -15.65 0.01 3.11
C MET A 60 -16.80 0.66 2.36
N ILE A 61 -17.83 -0.12 2.06
CA ILE A 61 -19.12 0.37 1.63
C ILE A 61 -20.14 0.13 2.74
N GLU A 62 -20.85 1.19 3.10
CA GLU A 62 -22.03 1.16 3.95
C GLU A 62 -23.25 1.37 3.06
N VAL A 63 -24.22 0.47 3.17
CA VAL A 63 -25.41 0.47 2.33
C VAL A 63 -26.62 0.49 3.24
N THR A 64 -27.54 1.42 2.98
CA THR A 64 -28.80 1.55 3.71
C THR A 64 -29.94 1.00 2.84
N GLN A 65 -30.60 -0.03 3.35
CA GLN A 65 -31.76 -0.66 2.71
C GLN A 65 -33.03 0.17 2.94
N SER A 66 -34.09 -0.16 2.19
CA SER A 66 -35.38 0.53 2.25
C SER A 66 -36.10 0.40 3.61
N ASP A 67 -35.77 -0.63 4.40
CA ASP A 67 -36.25 -0.84 5.76
C ASP A 67 -35.44 -0.06 6.83
N GLY A 68 -34.39 0.64 6.42
CA GLY A 68 -33.47 1.37 7.30
C GLY A 68 -32.33 0.51 7.87
N THR A 69 -32.23 -0.76 7.49
CA THR A 69 -31.12 -1.63 7.88
C THR A 69 -29.83 -1.16 7.20
N VAL A 70 -28.76 -1.05 7.97
CA VAL A 70 -27.44 -0.61 7.49
C VAL A 70 -26.48 -1.79 7.49
N LEU A 71 -25.98 -2.14 6.31
CA LEU A 71 -25.00 -3.22 6.13
C LEU A 71 -23.66 -2.66 5.68
N ARG A 72 -22.58 -3.27 6.16
CA ARG A 72 -21.21 -2.89 5.79
C ARG A 72 -20.49 -4.05 5.15
N ARG A 73 -19.77 -3.75 4.07
CA ARG A 73 -18.94 -4.70 3.33
C ARG A 73 -17.62 -4.06 2.98
N ARG A 74 -16.59 -4.88 2.79
CA ARG A 74 -15.33 -4.42 2.22
C ARG A 74 -15.39 -4.60 0.71
N CYS A 75 -15.07 -3.53 -0.01
CA CYS A 75 -15.00 -3.55 -1.45
C CYS A 75 -13.72 -4.27 -1.88
N ARG A 76 -13.84 -5.16 -2.86
CA ARG A 76 -12.73 -5.92 -3.43
C ARG A 76 -12.19 -5.23 -4.66
N GLU A 77 -13.03 -5.07 -5.67
CA GLU A 77 -12.69 -4.47 -6.96
C GLU A 77 -13.86 -3.66 -7.52
N PHE A 78 -13.54 -2.58 -8.23
CA PHE A 78 -14.49 -1.74 -8.94
C PHE A 78 -14.22 -1.80 -10.45
N TRP A 79 -15.26 -1.97 -11.26
CA TRP A 79 -15.13 -1.92 -12.71
C TRP A 79 -16.39 -1.36 -13.37
N THR A 80 -16.23 -0.82 -14.57
CA THR A 80 -17.33 -0.24 -15.36
C THR A 80 -17.46 -1.02 -16.67
N VAL A 81 -18.69 -1.36 -17.02
CA VAL A 81 -19.01 -1.95 -18.32
C VAL A 81 -19.80 -0.95 -19.15
N GLU A 82 -19.24 -0.59 -20.30
CA GLU A 82 -19.93 0.16 -21.35
C GLU A 82 -20.45 -0.84 -22.39
N GLY A 83 -21.76 -0.85 -22.66
CA GLY A 83 -22.32 -1.67 -23.75
C GLY A 83 -22.16 -1.02 -25.14
N SER A 84 -22.39 -1.81 -26.21
CA SER A 84 -22.19 -1.43 -27.63
C SER A 84 -23.38 -0.77 -28.37
N LEU A 85 -23.22 0.51 -28.74
CA LEU A 85 -24.01 1.50 -29.53
C LEU A 85 -25.30 1.18 -30.34
N THR A 86 -25.85 -0.03 -30.40
CA THR A 86 -26.88 -0.34 -31.42
C THR A 86 -28.33 -0.09 -30.97
N PHE A 87 -28.67 -0.13 -29.67
CA PHE A 87 -30.07 0.04 -29.21
C PHE A 87 -30.27 0.80 -27.89
N GLY A 88 -29.35 1.69 -27.54
CA GLY A 88 -29.38 2.42 -26.27
C GLY A 88 -28.91 1.54 -25.13
N ILE A 89 -27.82 1.94 -24.49
CA ILE A 89 -27.14 1.16 -23.47
C ILE A 89 -26.96 1.93 -22.20
N ASP A 90 -27.12 1.17 -21.12
CA ASP A 90 -26.80 1.62 -19.80
C ASP A 90 -25.32 1.38 -19.51
N THR A 91 -24.59 2.41 -19.10
CA THR A 91 -23.30 2.21 -18.45
C THR A 91 -23.59 1.60 -17.08
N VAL A 92 -22.84 0.57 -16.69
CA VAL A 92 -23.02 -0.07 -15.38
C VAL A 92 -21.70 -0.10 -14.63
N ASP A 93 -21.71 0.50 -13.44
CA ASP A 93 -20.63 0.38 -12.48
C ASP A 93 -20.90 -0.81 -11.57
N TYR A 94 -19.87 -1.61 -11.34
CA TYR A 94 -19.93 -2.80 -10.51
C TYR A 94 -18.88 -2.73 -9.40
N VAL A 95 -19.19 -3.38 -8.28
CA VAL A 95 -18.26 -3.61 -7.18
C VAL A 95 -18.43 -5.01 -6.62
N THR A 96 -17.32 -5.71 -6.41
CA THR A 96 -17.31 -6.98 -5.68
C THR A 96 -17.15 -6.74 -4.19
N ILE A 97 -17.86 -7.53 -3.38
CA ILE A 97 -17.81 -7.46 -1.92
C ILE A 97 -17.17 -8.71 -1.31
N ASP A 98 -16.69 -8.58 -0.09
CA ASP A 98 -15.97 -9.64 0.64
C ASP A 98 -16.86 -10.82 1.09
N VAL A 99 -18.14 -10.57 1.36
CA VAL A 99 -19.12 -11.54 1.85
C VAL A 99 -20.40 -11.39 1.02
N PRO A 100 -21.08 -12.48 0.63
CA PRO A 100 -22.25 -12.40 -0.22
C PRO A 100 -23.34 -11.54 0.42
N TRP A 101 -24.08 -10.84 -0.43
CA TRP A 101 -25.25 -10.07 -0.02
C TRP A 101 -26.38 -11.03 0.41
N PRO A 102 -27.15 -10.70 1.46
CA PRO A 102 -28.18 -11.61 1.97
C PRO A 102 -29.30 -11.97 0.96
N ASN A 103 -29.64 -11.04 0.06
CA ASN A 103 -30.71 -11.18 -0.92
C ASN A 103 -30.17 -10.96 -2.35
N SER A 104 -30.81 -11.51 -3.38
CA SER A 104 -30.41 -11.28 -4.78
C SER A 104 -31.27 -10.25 -5.52
N THR A 105 -32.25 -9.65 -4.85
CA THR A 105 -33.28 -8.79 -5.48
C THR A 105 -33.35 -7.38 -4.90
N ASP A 106 -32.47 -7.03 -3.96
CA ASP A 106 -32.48 -5.70 -3.36
C ASP A 106 -32.06 -4.65 -4.39
N THR A 107 -32.83 -3.56 -4.48
CA THR A 107 -32.63 -2.44 -5.41
C THR A 107 -32.95 -1.12 -4.71
N GLY A 108 -32.52 0.01 -5.29
CA GLY A 108 -32.82 1.33 -4.74
C GLY A 108 -32.12 1.63 -3.41
N MET A 109 -30.99 0.97 -3.14
CA MET A 109 -30.26 1.12 -1.89
C MET A 109 -29.35 2.35 -1.95
N THR A 110 -29.32 3.15 -0.88
CA THR A 110 -28.38 4.26 -0.77
C THR A 110 -27.06 3.78 -0.18
N TYR A 111 -25.97 4.49 -0.45
CA TYR A 111 -24.65 4.02 -0.04
C TYR A 111 -23.69 5.14 0.33
N ARG A 112 -22.67 4.75 1.09
CA ARG A 112 -21.49 5.54 1.41
C ARG A 112 -20.24 4.67 1.31
N ILE A 113 -19.27 5.07 0.50
CA ILE A 113 -17.95 4.47 0.42
C ILE A 113 -16.98 5.33 1.23
N PHE A 114 -16.25 4.73 2.16
CA PHE A 114 -15.37 5.43 3.09
C PHE A 114 -14.14 4.60 3.46
N THR A 115 -13.09 5.29 3.94
CA THR A 115 -11.82 4.67 4.32
C THR A 115 -11.64 4.74 5.85
N PRO A 116 -12.04 3.69 6.61
CA PRO A 116 -11.94 3.75 8.06
C PRO A 116 -10.51 3.64 8.58
N HIS A 117 -9.60 3.07 7.79
CA HIS A 117 -8.25 2.69 8.18
C HIS A 117 -7.28 3.10 7.10
N TYR A 118 -6.26 3.88 7.48
CA TYR A 118 -5.16 4.23 6.60
C TYR A 118 -3.95 3.37 6.96
N TYR A 119 -3.55 2.48 6.06
CA TYR A 119 -2.50 1.51 6.32
C TYR A 119 -1.12 2.11 6.09
N LEU A 120 -0.27 2.03 7.11
CA LEU A 120 1.12 2.42 7.05
C LEU A 120 1.92 1.44 6.20
N PRO A 121 3.02 1.85 5.56
CA PRO A 121 3.95 0.92 4.94
C PRO A 121 4.38 -0.20 5.91
N ALA A 122 4.56 -1.43 5.41
CA ALA A 122 4.82 -2.62 6.23
C ALA A 122 6.12 -2.55 7.06
N ASP A 123 7.06 -1.70 6.66
CA ASP A 123 8.33 -1.45 7.36
C ASP A 123 8.16 -0.46 8.52
N VAL A 124 7.01 0.19 8.70
CA VAL A 124 6.78 1.12 9.82
C VAL A 124 6.59 0.35 11.13
N SER A 125 7.40 0.70 12.12
CA SER A 125 7.38 0.11 13.47
C SER A 125 6.70 1.00 14.51
N GLU A 126 6.90 2.32 14.43
CA GLU A 126 6.38 3.29 15.40
C GLU A 126 6.11 4.63 14.71
N ILE A 127 5.02 5.31 15.09
CA ILE A 127 4.75 6.70 14.70
C ILE A 127 5.21 7.62 15.83
N ARG A 128 6.03 8.62 15.50
CA ARG A 128 6.53 9.63 16.45
C ARG A 128 5.69 10.90 16.45
N SER A 129 5.29 11.36 15.28
CA SER A 129 4.45 12.56 15.14
C SER A 129 3.69 12.52 13.81
N ALA A 130 2.57 13.24 13.76
CA ALA A 130 1.79 13.44 12.55
C ALA A 130 1.51 14.93 12.34
N ARG A 131 1.55 15.39 11.09
CA ARG A 131 1.19 16.76 10.71
C ARG A 131 0.36 16.73 9.42
N LEU A 132 -0.59 17.64 9.31
CA LEU A 132 -1.28 17.91 8.06
C LEU A 132 -0.40 18.78 7.17
N TRP A 133 -0.17 18.32 5.94
CA TRP A 133 0.46 19.10 4.90
C TRP A 133 -0.50 20.22 4.45
N SER A 134 -0.23 21.42 4.95
CA SER A 134 -0.99 22.65 4.69
C SER A 134 -0.10 23.82 5.06
N ASP A 135 -0.43 25.04 4.62
CA ASP A 135 0.35 26.25 4.95
C ASP A 135 0.65 26.38 6.45
N THR A 136 -0.32 25.99 7.28
CA THR A 136 -0.23 26.05 8.75
C THR A 136 0.57 24.91 9.40
N HIS A 137 0.85 23.82 8.66
CA HIS A 137 1.51 22.61 9.16
C HIS A 137 0.94 22.14 10.51
N TYR A 138 -0.38 21.99 10.57
CA TYR A 138 -1.09 21.65 11.80
C TYR A 138 -0.62 20.29 12.33
N GLN A 139 -0.06 20.28 13.55
CA GLN A 139 0.35 19.05 14.22
C GLN A 139 -0.88 18.32 14.76
N MET A 140 -1.01 17.05 14.42
CA MET A 140 -2.09 16.20 14.92
C MET A 140 -1.70 15.57 16.25
N ASP A 141 -2.68 15.39 17.12
CA ASP A 141 -2.49 14.69 18.39
C ASP A 141 -2.46 13.18 18.15
N VAL A 142 -1.54 12.49 18.84
CA VAL A 142 -1.44 11.02 18.80
C VAL A 142 -2.11 10.47 20.06
N ALA A 143 -3.34 9.98 19.93
CA ALA A 143 -4.12 9.45 21.04
C ALA A 143 -3.97 7.93 21.17
N THR A 144 -4.17 7.42 22.39
CA THR A 144 -4.23 5.98 22.61
C THR A 144 -5.58 5.43 22.17
N GLN A 145 -5.63 4.17 21.74
CA GLN A 145 -6.89 3.51 21.39
C GLN A 145 -7.87 3.50 22.57
N HIS A 146 -7.37 3.31 23.79
CA HIS A 146 -8.18 3.30 25.00
C HIS A 146 -8.89 4.64 25.24
N ASP A 147 -8.18 5.76 25.05
CA ASP A 147 -8.79 7.09 25.20
C ASP A 147 -9.89 7.31 24.15
N MET A 148 -9.64 6.90 22.90
CA MET A 148 -10.61 7.03 21.81
C MET A 148 -11.86 6.17 22.03
N GLU A 149 -11.71 4.97 22.59
CA GLU A 149 -12.82 4.10 23.01
C GLU A 149 -13.62 4.72 24.16
N ARG A 150 -12.91 5.24 25.17
CA ARG A 150 -13.53 5.84 26.36
C ARG A 150 -14.39 7.07 26.04
N TYR A 151 -13.96 7.88 25.08
CA TYR A 151 -14.68 9.09 24.67
C TYR A 151 -15.65 8.86 23.50
N GLU A 152 -15.88 7.61 23.10
CA GLU A 152 -16.75 7.24 21.98
C GLU A 152 -16.39 7.92 20.64
N TYR A 153 -15.12 8.30 20.47
CA TYR A 153 -14.61 8.86 19.21
C TYR A 153 -14.42 7.81 18.11
N LEU A 154 -14.65 6.55 18.43
CA LEU A 154 -14.89 5.52 17.44
C LEU A 154 -16.26 5.76 16.82
N ASP A 155 -16.35 6.75 15.94
CA ASP A 155 -17.56 6.98 15.17
C ASP A 155 -17.67 5.91 14.10
N TYR A 156 -18.14 4.75 14.56
CA TYR A 156 -18.45 3.65 13.68
C TYR A 156 -19.43 4.12 12.61
N LYS A 157 -20.33 5.05 12.90
CA LYS A 157 -21.36 5.57 11.97
C LYS A 157 -20.83 6.66 11.03
N GLY A 158 -19.59 7.13 11.17
CA GLY A 158 -19.02 8.24 10.43
C GLY A 158 -19.96 9.45 10.33
N SER A 159 -20.67 9.76 11.41
CA SER A 159 -21.53 10.93 11.53
C SER A 159 -20.75 12.24 11.67
N THR A 160 -19.49 12.16 12.08
CA THR A 160 -18.62 13.29 12.36
C THR A 160 -17.52 13.37 11.31
N ASN A 161 -17.77 14.22 10.32
CA ASN A 161 -16.81 14.53 9.27
C ASN A 161 -16.21 15.92 9.49
N GLY A 162 -14.93 16.07 9.14
CA GLY A 162 -14.24 17.35 9.22
C GLY A 162 -12.73 17.20 9.03
N ARG A 163 -12.02 18.30 9.22
CA ARG A 163 -10.56 18.30 9.23
C ARG A 163 -10.03 17.44 10.39
N PRO A 164 -9.29 16.35 10.12
CA PRO A 164 -8.80 15.48 11.17
C PRO A 164 -7.76 16.19 12.02
N HIS A 165 -7.82 16.02 13.34
CA HIS A 165 -6.86 16.61 14.28
C HIS A 165 -6.26 15.60 15.25
N VAL A 166 -6.83 14.39 15.35
CA VAL A 166 -6.29 13.29 16.15
C VAL A 166 -6.04 12.08 15.26
N ILE A 167 -4.93 11.40 15.48
CA ILE A 167 -4.67 10.05 14.96
C ILE A 167 -4.57 9.05 16.11
N PHE A 168 -4.98 7.82 15.85
CA PHE A 168 -4.89 6.74 16.80
C PHE A 168 -4.73 5.38 16.11
N ARG A 169 -4.37 4.36 16.90
CA ARG A 169 -4.09 3.03 16.38
C ARG A 169 -5.35 2.40 15.75
N GLY A 170 -5.19 1.87 14.54
CA GLY A 170 -6.20 1.08 13.85
C GLY A 170 -5.94 -0.43 13.94
N SER A 171 -6.55 -1.18 13.04
CA SER A 171 -6.37 -2.64 12.96
C SER A 171 -5.02 -3.03 12.35
N HIS A 172 -4.60 -4.25 12.66
CA HIS A 172 -3.55 -4.95 11.93
C HIS A 172 -4.18 -5.80 10.82
N ARG A 173 -3.51 -5.90 9.68
CA ARG A 173 -3.95 -6.75 8.57
C ARG A 173 -2.76 -7.39 7.86
N GLN A 174 -2.91 -8.65 7.50
CA GLN A 174 -1.97 -9.39 6.67
C GLN A 174 -2.75 -10.17 5.61
N ILE A 175 -2.20 -10.26 4.41
CA ILE A 175 -2.67 -11.18 3.36
C ILE A 175 -1.89 -12.48 3.52
N ASP A 176 -2.58 -13.60 3.40
CA ASP A 176 -1.95 -14.92 3.45
C ASP A 176 -0.94 -15.08 2.32
N ALA A 177 0.21 -15.67 2.65
CA ALA A 177 1.28 -15.86 1.69
C ALA A 177 0.96 -17.00 0.72
N PRO A 178 1.37 -16.89 -0.56
CA PRO A 178 1.38 -18.03 -1.46
C PRO A 178 2.33 -19.12 -0.95
N ASN A 179 1.84 -20.36 -0.89
CA ASN A 179 2.62 -21.51 -0.41
C ASN A 179 3.23 -22.34 -1.55
N THR A 180 2.99 -21.96 -2.80
CA THR A 180 3.43 -22.70 -3.99
C THR A 180 4.45 -21.87 -4.76
N ALA A 181 5.59 -22.46 -5.11
CA ALA A 181 6.56 -21.82 -5.98
C ALA A 181 5.99 -21.64 -7.40
N PRO A 182 6.28 -20.52 -8.10
CA PRO A 182 5.99 -20.44 -9.52
C PRO A 182 6.84 -21.44 -10.28
N ILE A 183 6.29 -21.97 -11.38
CA ILE A 183 7.03 -22.86 -12.27
C ILE A 183 7.55 -22.02 -13.43
N ALA A 184 8.86 -21.83 -13.49
CA ALA A 184 9.50 -21.15 -14.60
C ALA A 184 10.07 -22.19 -15.57
N ALA A 185 9.75 -22.06 -16.85
CA ALA A 185 10.19 -22.99 -17.89
C ALA A 185 10.51 -22.24 -19.20
N ILE A 186 11.51 -22.72 -19.92
CA ILE A 186 11.80 -22.25 -21.27
C ILE A 186 10.82 -22.90 -22.21
N LYS A 187 10.25 -22.12 -23.12
CA LYS A 187 9.44 -22.66 -24.20
C LYS A 187 10.03 -22.22 -25.54
N THR A 188 10.20 -23.19 -26.43
CA THR A 188 10.95 -23.08 -27.70
C THR A 188 10.08 -22.94 -28.93
N ASP A 189 8.80 -23.31 -28.85
CA ASP A 189 7.91 -23.50 -30.00
C ASP A 189 6.79 -22.43 -30.02
N HIS A 190 7.17 -21.16 -30.12
CA HIS A 190 6.28 -20.03 -29.85
C HIS A 190 5.85 -19.17 -31.06
N GLY A 191 5.93 -19.69 -32.28
CA GLY A 191 5.29 -19.04 -33.43
C GLY A 191 5.72 -17.59 -33.73
N GLY A 192 6.89 -17.15 -33.24
CA GLY A 192 7.45 -15.81 -33.49
C GLY A 192 7.62 -14.90 -32.26
N GLU A 193 7.32 -15.36 -31.05
CA GLU A 193 7.72 -14.65 -29.82
C GLU A 193 9.19 -14.95 -29.53
N ASP A 194 10.08 -14.09 -30.02
CA ASP A 194 11.51 -14.11 -29.70
C ASP A 194 11.76 -13.31 -28.42
N TRP A 195 12.94 -13.51 -27.80
CA TRP A 195 13.41 -12.61 -26.77
C TRP A 195 13.58 -11.20 -27.34
N LEU A 196 12.76 -10.25 -26.87
CA LEU A 196 12.67 -8.91 -27.46
C LEU A 196 13.71 -7.94 -26.89
N GLY A 197 14.14 -8.14 -25.65
CA GLY A 197 14.86 -7.11 -24.89
C GLY A 197 13.97 -5.89 -24.61
N PRO A 198 14.42 -4.89 -23.85
CA PRO A 198 15.81 -4.48 -23.61
C PRO A 198 16.53 -5.19 -22.45
N GLU A 199 15.82 -5.99 -21.64
CA GLU A 199 16.51 -6.81 -20.64
C GLU A 199 17.28 -7.95 -21.35
N PRO A 200 18.58 -8.16 -21.07
CA PRO A 200 19.33 -9.26 -21.68
C PRO A 200 18.83 -10.63 -21.20
N ALA A 201 18.83 -11.63 -22.08
CA ALA A 201 18.61 -13.02 -21.71
C ALA A 201 19.69 -13.50 -20.73
N GLY A 202 19.44 -14.58 -19.99
CA GLY A 202 20.33 -14.97 -18.90
C GLY A 202 19.80 -16.09 -18.02
N VAL A 203 20.27 -16.08 -16.77
CA VAL A 203 19.84 -17.02 -15.73
C VAL A 203 18.95 -16.30 -14.73
N PHE A 204 17.73 -16.80 -14.55
CA PHE A 204 16.69 -16.16 -13.74
C PHE A 204 16.05 -17.13 -12.74
N ASP A 205 15.58 -16.62 -11.62
CA ASP A 205 14.55 -17.25 -10.81
C ASP A 205 13.47 -16.23 -10.40
N TYR A 206 12.32 -16.77 -10.00
CA TYR A 206 11.10 -16.00 -9.81
C TYR A 206 10.45 -16.31 -8.47
N CYS A 207 9.80 -15.33 -7.89
CA CYS A 207 8.81 -15.51 -6.83
C CYS A 207 7.67 -14.53 -7.05
N PHE A 208 6.57 -14.67 -6.33
CA PHE A 208 5.48 -13.71 -6.41
C PHE A 208 4.84 -13.41 -5.05
N THR A 209 4.14 -12.29 -4.95
CA THR A 209 3.33 -11.90 -3.80
C THR A 209 1.88 -11.67 -4.25
N TYR A 210 0.93 -11.81 -3.33
CA TYR A 210 -0.44 -11.35 -3.54
C TYR A 210 -0.57 -9.91 -3.07
N VAL A 211 -1.18 -9.06 -3.88
CA VAL A 211 -1.45 -7.67 -3.55
C VAL A 211 -2.93 -7.36 -3.67
N TRP A 212 -3.42 -6.46 -2.82
CA TRP A 212 -4.81 -5.99 -2.89
C TRP A 212 -4.87 -4.49 -2.66
N GLY A 213 -5.49 -3.81 -3.61
CA GLY A 213 -5.72 -2.38 -3.66
C GLY A 213 -4.46 -1.55 -3.82
N LYS A 214 -4.65 -0.28 -4.19
CA LYS A 214 -3.59 0.67 -4.51
C LYS A 214 -3.62 1.86 -3.56
N ARG A 215 -2.43 2.38 -3.28
CA ARG A 215 -2.26 3.71 -2.70
C ARG A 215 -2.41 4.76 -3.78
N GLU A 216 -2.50 6.02 -3.37
CA GLU A 216 -2.62 7.13 -4.31
C GLU A 216 -1.50 7.21 -5.35
N SER A 217 -1.87 7.70 -6.53
CA SER A 217 -1.00 7.77 -7.71
C SER A 217 0.30 8.54 -7.47
N GLU A 218 0.28 9.55 -6.60
CA GLU A 218 1.47 10.34 -6.21
C GLU A 218 2.56 9.52 -5.50
N LEU A 219 2.24 8.30 -5.05
CA LEU A 219 3.17 7.38 -4.37
C LEU A 219 3.68 6.25 -5.28
N GLN A 220 3.42 6.33 -6.59
CA GLN A 220 3.93 5.40 -7.60
C GLN A 220 5.45 5.38 -7.65
N SER A 221 6.02 4.26 -8.12
CA SER A 221 7.44 4.23 -8.47
C SER A 221 7.70 5.08 -9.72
N PRO A 222 8.96 5.48 -9.98
CA PRO A 222 9.32 6.18 -11.20
C PRO A 222 8.96 5.43 -12.49
N GLN A 223 8.77 4.10 -12.44
CA GLN A 223 8.33 3.27 -13.56
C GLN A 223 6.80 3.14 -13.67
N GLY A 224 6.04 3.85 -12.83
CA GLY A 224 4.57 3.90 -12.90
C GLY A 224 3.84 2.82 -12.09
N HIS A 225 4.56 1.94 -11.39
CA HIS A 225 3.90 0.94 -10.55
C HIS A 225 3.36 1.58 -9.25
N TYR A 226 2.04 1.53 -9.09
CA TYR A 226 1.36 1.93 -7.85
C TYR A 226 1.88 1.14 -6.66
N GLU A 227 2.01 1.76 -5.49
CA GLU A 227 2.28 1.03 -4.25
C GLU A 227 0.98 0.33 -3.80
N PRO A 228 1.03 -0.95 -3.40
CA PRO A 228 -0.15 -1.66 -2.99
C PRO A 228 -0.58 -1.21 -1.58
N LEU A 229 -1.88 -1.31 -1.31
CA LEU A 229 -2.39 -1.04 0.03
C LEU A 229 -1.95 -2.16 0.99
N TRP A 230 -2.07 -3.40 0.53
CA TRP A 230 -1.54 -4.59 1.20
C TRP A 230 -0.82 -5.51 0.23
N GLU A 231 0.22 -6.16 0.73
CA GLU A 231 1.01 -7.18 0.05
C GLU A 231 1.23 -8.36 0.98
N SER A 232 1.28 -9.58 0.45
CA SER A 232 1.61 -10.77 1.23
C SER A 232 3.11 -10.93 1.41
N ALA A 233 3.54 -11.89 2.23
CA ALA A 233 4.91 -12.40 2.15
C ALA A 233 5.14 -13.10 0.78
N PRO A 234 6.39 -13.22 0.30
CA PRO A 234 6.69 -13.87 -0.97
C PRO A 234 6.38 -15.37 -0.98
N SER A 235 6.13 -15.89 -2.18
CA SER A 235 6.09 -17.34 -2.42
C SER A 235 7.46 -17.97 -2.23
N PRO A 236 7.54 -19.30 -2.09
CA PRO A 236 8.78 -20.02 -2.34
C PRO A 236 9.33 -19.66 -3.74
N ILE A 237 10.66 -19.65 -3.86
CA ILE A 237 11.37 -19.29 -5.10
C ILE A 237 11.28 -20.44 -6.10
N SER A 238 11.14 -20.12 -7.39
CA SER A 238 11.15 -21.11 -8.47
C SER A 238 12.51 -21.82 -8.60
N ALA A 239 12.53 -22.90 -9.38
CA ALA A 239 13.79 -23.38 -9.92
C ALA A 239 14.43 -22.31 -10.81
N LYS A 240 15.77 -22.29 -10.87
CA LYS A 240 16.51 -21.43 -11.81
C LYS A 240 16.25 -21.89 -13.24
N VAL A 241 16.08 -20.91 -14.13
CA VAL A 241 15.95 -21.11 -15.56
C VAL A 241 17.14 -20.47 -16.24
N GLU A 242 17.85 -21.26 -17.02
CA GLU A 242 19.05 -20.85 -17.75
C GLU A 242 18.74 -20.84 -19.24
N MET A 243 18.64 -19.64 -19.83
CA MET A 243 18.52 -19.48 -21.27
C MET A 243 19.80 -20.00 -21.95
N ASP A 244 19.71 -20.48 -23.20
CA ASP A 244 20.92 -20.97 -23.90
C ASP A 244 21.77 -19.78 -24.41
N GLN A 245 23.07 -19.83 -24.09
CA GLN A 245 24.09 -18.84 -24.43
C GLN A 245 24.38 -18.77 -25.95
N LEU A 246 24.06 -19.80 -26.72
CA LEU A 246 24.45 -19.95 -28.13
C LEU A 246 23.62 -19.13 -29.14
N HIS A 247 22.64 -18.35 -28.70
CA HIS A 247 21.68 -17.66 -29.57
C HIS A 247 22.24 -16.44 -30.35
N GLN A 248 23.56 -16.26 -30.38
CA GLN A 248 24.28 -15.19 -31.10
C GLN A 248 24.14 -15.22 -32.64
N LYS A 249 23.40 -16.15 -33.27
CA LYS A 249 23.19 -16.13 -34.73
C LYS A 249 21.97 -16.97 -35.14
N ILE A 250 20.93 -16.27 -35.58
CA ILE A 250 19.79 -16.76 -36.40
C ILE A 250 18.65 -17.41 -35.58
N SER A 251 17.59 -16.62 -35.33
CA SER A 251 16.25 -16.97 -34.80
C SER A 251 16.19 -17.76 -33.49
N SER A 252 16.04 -17.06 -32.36
CA SER A 252 15.87 -17.68 -31.04
C SER A 252 14.46 -17.46 -30.49
N THR A 253 13.58 -18.42 -30.76
CA THR A 253 12.17 -18.48 -30.33
C THR A 253 12.00 -18.89 -28.85
N GLN A 254 12.97 -18.53 -28.00
CA GLN A 254 12.96 -18.88 -26.58
C GLN A 254 12.45 -17.73 -25.74
N ILE A 255 11.41 -18.04 -24.96
CA ILE A 255 10.87 -17.17 -23.92
C ILE A 255 10.72 -17.98 -22.64
N ILE A 256 10.68 -17.28 -21.52
CA ILE A 256 10.44 -17.90 -20.21
C ILE A 256 8.95 -17.79 -19.92
N THR A 257 8.31 -18.93 -19.74
CA THR A 257 6.93 -18.99 -19.24
C THR A 257 6.97 -19.18 -17.73
N VAL A 258 6.31 -18.29 -16.99
CA VAL A 258 6.14 -18.37 -15.54
C VAL A 258 4.70 -18.77 -15.24
N THR A 259 4.50 -20.02 -14.80
CA THR A 259 3.19 -20.52 -14.39
C THR A 259 2.92 -20.19 -12.93
N LEU A 260 1.78 -19.55 -12.69
CA LEU A 260 1.32 -19.03 -11.41
C LEU A 260 0.01 -19.72 -10.98
N PRO A 261 -0.25 -19.86 -9.67
CA PRO A 261 -1.54 -20.34 -9.21
C PRO A 261 -2.65 -19.31 -9.46
N ASN A 262 -3.85 -19.80 -9.74
CA ASN A 262 -5.06 -19.02 -9.89
C ASN A 262 -5.69 -18.73 -8.51
N ILE A 263 -5.47 -17.51 -7.99
CA ILE A 263 -5.99 -17.13 -6.67
C ILE A 263 -7.51 -16.91 -6.69
N ASP A 264 -8.06 -16.53 -7.84
CA ASP A 264 -9.50 -16.34 -8.00
C ASP A 264 -10.25 -17.67 -7.81
N HIS A 265 -9.64 -18.79 -8.21
CA HIS A 265 -10.19 -20.11 -7.92
C HIS A 265 -10.30 -20.37 -6.42
N ALA A 266 -9.27 -20.06 -5.64
CA ALA A 266 -9.28 -20.25 -4.19
C ALA A 266 -10.28 -19.33 -3.47
N LEU A 267 -10.60 -18.17 -4.06
CA LEU A 267 -11.54 -17.20 -3.50
C LEU A 267 -12.97 -17.35 -4.02
N ASN A 268 -13.22 -18.31 -4.93
CA ASN A 268 -14.51 -18.53 -5.60
C ASN A 268 -14.90 -17.41 -6.59
N PHE A 269 -13.92 -16.77 -7.23
CA PHE A 269 -14.04 -15.74 -8.28
C PHE A 269 -13.61 -16.27 -9.66
N TYR A 270 -13.52 -17.60 -9.84
CA TYR A 270 -13.12 -18.22 -11.09
C TYR A 270 -14.31 -18.51 -12.00
N LYS A 271 -14.02 -18.73 -13.28
CA LYS A 271 -14.99 -19.19 -14.29
C LYS A 271 -15.19 -20.68 -14.13
N GLU A 272 -16.40 -21.11 -13.79
CA GLU A 272 -16.72 -22.54 -13.68
C GLU A 272 -17.23 -23.07 -15.02
N LEU A 273 -16.64 -24.17 -15.47
CA LEU A 273 -17.09 -24.86 -16.68
C LEU A 273 -18.16 -25.88 -16.26
N VAL A 274 -19.44 -25.56 -16.53
CA VAL A 274 -20.57 -26.45 -16.22
C VAL A 274 -21.04 -27.12 -17.50
N GLY A 275 -20.65 -28.38 -17.69
CA GLY A 275 -20.92 -29.14 -18.92
C GLY A 275 -20.06 -28.63 -20.08
N SER A 276 -20.70 -28.18 -21.17
CA SER A 276 -20.04 -27.54 -22.31
C SER A 276 -20.17 -26.02 -22.32
N SER A 277 -20.77 -25.42 -21.27
CA SER A 277 -21.00 -23.99 -21.17
C SER A 277 -20.17 -23.40 -20.04
N LEU A 278 -19.43 -22.34 -20.34
CA LEU A 278 -18.75 -21.54 -19.32
C LEU A 278 -19.81 -20.73 -18.58
N LEU A 279 -20.17 -21.14 -17.36
CA LEU A 279 -20.88 -20.26 -16.44
C LEU A 279 -19.84 -19.27 -15.91
N THR A 280 -20.02 -18.02 -16.30
CA THR A 280 -19.15 -16.92 -15.87
C THR A 280 -19.97 -16.06 -14.92
N PRO A 281 -19.95 -16.33 -13.60
CA PRO A 281 -20.50 -15.39 -12.62
C PRO A 281 -19.99 -13.98 -12.89
N THR A 282 -20.80 -12.97 -12.65
CA THR A 282 -20.42 -11.56 -12.88
C THR A 282 -19.14 -11.18 -12.14
N ARG A 283 -18.86 -11.80 -10.97
CA ARG A 283 -17.59 -11.59 -10.23
C ARG A 283 -16.36 -12.26 -10.84
N SER A 284 -16.50 -13.03 -11.91
CA SER A 284 -15.37 -13.79 -12.47
C SER A 284 -14.21 -12.85 -12.80
N THR A 285 -12.98 -13.23 -12.45
CA THR A 285 -11.76 -12.41 -12.63
C THR A 285 -11.70 -11.11 -11.83
N HIS A 286 -12.72 -10.81 -11.01
CA HIS A 286 -12.85 -9.54 -10.26
C HIS A 286 -12.68 -9.72 -8.74
N SER A 287 -11.67 -10.49 -8.33
CA SER A 287 -11.41 -10.75 -6.90
C SER A 287 -10.76 -9.57 -6.17
N GLY A 288 -10.23 -8.58 -6.91
CA GLY A 288 -9.42 -7.48 -6.43
C GLY A 288 -7.99 -7.85 -6.04
N ILE A 289 -7.65 -9.15 -6.04
CA ILE A 289 -6.29 -9.61 -5.73
C ILE A 289 -5.49 -9.74 -7.02
N LYS A 290 -4.34 -9.08 -7.06
CA LYS A 290 -3.36 -9.19 -8.14
C LYS A 290 -2.11 -9.91 -7.65
N LYS A 291 -1.28 -10.36 -8.59
CA LYS A 291 0.00 -11.04 -8.33
C LYS A 291 1.14 -10.16 -8.81
N ARG A 292 2.09 -9.87 -7.93
CA ARG A 292 3.35 -9.23 -8.32
C ARG A 292 4.41 -10.27 -8.54
N ILE A 293 4.96 -10.31 -9.74
CA ILE A 293 6.03 -11.20 -10.11
C ILE A 293 7.34 -10.48 -9.83
N TYR A 294 8.20 -11.12 -9.05
CA TYR A 294 9.55 -10.66 -8.79
C TYR A 294 10.53 -11.56 -9.53
N VAL A 295 11.53 -10.94 -10.14
CA VAL A 295 12.61 -11.64 -10.82
C VAL A 295 13.93 -11.31 -10.17
N ARG A 296 14.78 -12.32 -10.10
CA ARG A 296 16.17 -12.17 -9.69
C ARG A 296 17.06 -12.76 -10.77
N ARG A 297 18.07 -12.00 -11.15
CA ARG A 297 18.99 -12.31 -12.23
C ARG A 297 20.36 -12.66 -11.67
N TYR A 298 20.93 -13.74 -12.18
CA TYR A 298 22.27 -14.21 -11.82
C TYR A 298 23.30 -13.88 -12.89
N GLU A 299 22.94 -14.13 -14.14
CA GLU A 299 23.79 -13.93 -15.29
C GLU A 299 23.00 -13.23 -16.38
N ALA A 300 23.70 -12.44 -17.18
CA ALA A 300 23.16 -11.77 -18.35
C ALA A 300 24.08 -12.06 -19.53
N TYR A 301 23.48 -12.53 -20.61
CA TYR A 301 24.15 -12.84 -21.86
C TYR A 301 24.18 -11.61 -22.75
N SER A 302 25.21 -11.52 -23.57
CA SER A 302 25.41 -10.39 -24.48
C SER A 302 25.58 -10.89 -25.90
N ASP A 303 25.01 -10.12 -26.82
CA ASP A 303 25.16 -10.35 -28.26
C ASP A 303 26.55 -9.95 -28.75
N GLN A 304 27.36 -9.33 -27.89
CA GLN A 304 28.72 -8.88 -28.21
C GLN A 304 29.75 -9.89 -27.67
N PRO A 305 30.72 -10.31 -28.49
CA PRO A 305 31.78 -11.25 -28.06
C PRO A 305 32.74 -10.67 -27.00
N VAL A 306 32.55 -9.41 -26.59
CA VAL A 306 33.40 -8.72 -25.61
C VAL A 306 32.56 -8.33 -24.40
N GLY A 307 32.63 -9.15 -23.36
CA GLY A 307 32.08 -8.90 -22.02
C GLY A 307 30.59 -9.20 -21.90
N SER A 308 30.24 -10.20 -21.09
CA SER A 308 28.88 -10.30 -20.55
C SER A 308 28.57 -9.07 -19.71
N PRO A 309 27.41 -8.42 -19.88
CA PRO A 309 27.05 -7.25 -19.08
C PRO A 309 27.10 -7.62 -17.60
N THR A 310 27.91 -6.89 -16.84
CA THR A 310 28.01 -7.11 -15.39
C THR A 310 26.72 -6.62 -14.74
N ILE A 311 26.10 -7.48 -13.94
CA ILE A 311 24.92 -7.14 -13.17
C ILE A 311 25.40 -6.48 -11.88
N GLU A 312 24.96 -5.26 -11.60
CA GLU A 312 25.37 -4.51 -10.41
C GLU A 312 24.85 -5.14 -9.12
N THR A 313 23.65 -5.72 -9.16
CA THR A 313 22.96 -6.31 -7.99
C THR A 313 22.53 -7.73 -8.29
N PRO A 314 23.48 -8.67 -8.48
CA PRO A 314 23.13 -10.07 -8.61
C PRO A 314 22.46 -10.51 -7.31
N GLU A 315 21.54 -11.45 -7.40
CA GLU A 315 20.87 -12.06 -6.25
C GLU A 315 19.79 -11.24 -5.51
N ILE A 316 19.40 -10.07 -6.03
CA ILE A 316 18.27 -9.28 -5.50
C ILE A 316 17.02 -9.50 -6.35
N PHE A 317 15.87 -9.65 -5.69
CA PHE A 317 14.56 -9.65 -6.35
C PHE A 317 14.07 -8.23 -6.61
N PHE A 318 13.78 -7.94 -7.87
CA PHE A 318 13.13 -6.72 -8.31
C PHE A 318 11.75 -7.04 -8.88
N LEU A 319 10.81 -6.11 -8.73
CA LEU A 319 9.47 -6.26 -9.29
C LEU A 319 9.58 -6.30 -10.83
N LEU A 320 9.12 -7.38 -11.45
CA LEU A 320 9.05 -7.51 -12.91
C LEU A 320 7.75 -6.94 -13.45
N GLU A 321 6.62 -7.45 -12.96
CA GLU A 321 5.30 -7.07 -13.48
C GLU A 321 4.21 -7.36 -12.44
N GLU A 322 3.04 -6.74 -12.62
CA GLU A 322 1.83 -7.07 -11.86
C GLU A 322 0.75 -7.63 -12.80
N VAL A 323 0.28 -8.84 -12.52
CA VAL A 323 -0.75 -9.55 -13.30
C VAL A 323 -2.00 -9.77 -12.46
N ASP A 324 -3.15 -9.98 -13.11
CA ASP A 324 -4.41 -10.23 -12.40
C ASP A 324 -4.42 -11.58 -11.66
N GLY A 325 -5.30 -11.69 -10.66
CA GLY A 325 -5.43 -12.89 -9.81
C GLY A 325 -5.73 -14.16 -10.60
N SER A 326 -6.49 -14.02 -11.69
CA SER A 326 -6.86 -15.12 -12.59
C SER A 326 -5.75 -15.57 -13.55
N GLU A 327 -4.68 -14.78 -13.72
CA GLU A 327 -3.66 -15.03 -14.75
C GLU A 327 -2.75 -16.21 -14.38
N GLU A 328 -2.87 -17.35 -15.06
CA GLU A 328 -2.08 -18.55 -14.74
C GLU A 328 -0.71 -18.57 -15.41
N ILE A 329 -0.53 -17.79 -16.48
CA ILE A 329 0.67 -17.84 -17.29
C ILE A 329 1.15 -16.42 -17.58
N TYR A 330 2.37 -16.11 -17.14
CA TYR A 330 3.06 -14.89 -17.54
C TYR A 330 4.22 -15.24 -18.49
N THR A 331 4.32 -14.51 -19.59
CA THR A 331 5.39 -14.66 -20.58
C THR A 331 6.45 -13.60 -20.36
N HIS A 332 7.66 -14.03 -20.03
CA HIS A 332 8.84 -13.19 -19.91
C HIS A 332 9.76 -13.34 -21.13
N ASN A 333 9.83 -12.29 -21.94
CA ASN A 333 10.64 -12.20 -23.15
C ASN A 333 11.67 -11.05 -23.11
N GLY A 334 11.94 -10.49 -21.92
CA GLY A 334 12.85 -9.37 -21.71
C GLY A 334 12.33 -8.00 -22.14
N SER A 335 11.08 -7.88 -22.62
CA SER A 335 10.47 -6.59 -23.00
C SER A 335 10.22 -5.66 -21.84
N VAL A 336 10.03 -6.20 -20.64
CA VAL A 336 9.82 -5.45 -19.41
C VAL A 336 11.14 -5.42 -18.64
N ILE A 337 11.58 -4.22 -18.25
CA ILE A 337 12.74 -4.05 -17.38
C ILE A 337 12.25 -4.11 -15.92
N PRO A 338 12.83 -4.95 -15.06
CA PRO A 338 12.47 -4.98 -13.66
C PRO A 338 12.65 -3.62 -12.97
N ASP A 339 11.72 -3.29 -12.07
CA ASP A 339 11.74 -2.05 -11.29
C ASP A 339 12.80 -2.09 -10.20
N TYR A 340 13.95 -1.51 -10.52
CA TYR A 340 15.09 -1.37 -9.60
C TYR A 340 14.75 -0.56 -8.33
N TYR A 341 13.71 0.27 -8.35
CA TYR A 341 13.24 1.01 -7.18
C TYR A 341 12.34 0.18 -6.27
N ARG A 342 11.89 -0.99 -6.73
CA ARG A 342 10.97 -1.89 -6.01
C ARG A 342 11.62 -3.26 -5.80
N ARG A 343 12.44 -3.33 -4.76
CA ARG A 343 12.94 -4.61 -4.24
C ARG A 343 11.83 -5.37 -3.52
N LEU A 344 11.93 -6.69 -3.52
CA LEU A 344 11.09 -7.53 -2.68
C LEU A 344 11.24 -7.10 -1.21
N LYS A 345 10.11 -6.83 -0.55
CA LYS A 345 10.07 -6.37 0.83
C LYS A 345 9.74 -7.52 1.76
N GLU A 346 10.32 -7.50 2.96
CA GLU A 346 9.85 -8.36 4.05
C GLU A 346 8.56 -7.79 4.62
N VAL A 347 7.44 -8.45 4.30
CA VAL A 347 6.11 -8.03 4.74
C VAL A 347 5.63 -8.92 5.88
N HIS A 348 5.46 -8.32 7.07
CA HIS A 348 4.93 -8.98 8.27
C HIS A 348 3.53 -8.49 8.63
N GLY A 349 2.79 -8.02 7.63
CA GLY A 349 1.52 -7.34 7.78
C GLY A 349 1.62 -5.84 8.02
N TYR A 350 0.47 -5.18 7.91
CA TYR A 350 0.31 -3.75 7.89
C TYR A 350 -0.39 -3.30 9.16
N GLN A 351 0.11 -2.23 9.77
CA GLN A 351 -0.59 -1.52 10.83
C GLN A 351 -1.35 -0.35 10.21
N SER A 352 -2.56 -0.10 10.66
CA SER A 352 -3.32 1.08 10.24
C SER A 352 -3.40 2.12 11.34
N ILE A 353 -3.68 3.35 10.90
CA ILE A 353 -4.16 4.43 11.75
C ILE A 353 -5.61 4.75 11.41
N ARG A 354 -6.29 5.32 12.39
CA ARG A 354 -7.58 5.97 12.24
C ARG A 354 -7.42 7.46 12.52
N MET A 355 -8.31 8.25 11.95
CA MET A 355 -8.32 9.70 12.12
C MET A 355 -9.63 10.14 12.75
N TRP A 356 -9.58 11.22 13.52
CA TRP A 356 -10.75 11.84 14.12
C TRP A 356 -10.70 13.38 13.97
N PRO A 357 -11.81 14.02 13.54
CA PRO A 357 -12.98 13.43 12.90
C PRO A 357 -12.63 12.71 11.58
N ASN A 358 -13.60 12.02 10.97
CA ASN A 358 -13.38 11.40 9.67
C ASN A 358 -13.09 12.50 8.62
N PRO A 359 -12.12 12.28 7.71
CA PRO A 359 -11.78 13.27 6.69
C PRO A 359 -12.98 13.66 5.81
N ASP A 360 -13.35 14.94 5.80
CA ASP A 360 -14.35 15.51 4.89
C ASP A 360 -13.79 15.83 3.50
N ALA A 361 -12.47 15.92 3.36
CA ALA A 361 -11.75 16.20 2.14
C ALA A 361 -10.50 15.32 2.01
N SER A 362 -9.82 15.43 0.86
CA SER A 362 -8.47 14.88 0.71
C SER A 362 -7.49 15.74 1.50
N TYR A 363 -6.78 15.11 2.45
CA TYR A 363 -5.74 15.71 3.26
C TYR A 363 -4.48 14.87 3.13
N GLU A 364 -3.35 15.52 2.86
CA GLU A 364 -2.05 14.89 2.97
C GLU A 364 -1.55 14.98 4.41
N VAL A 365 -1.17 13.83 4.96
CA VAL A 365 -0.67 13.66 6.32
C VAL A 365 0.76 13.14 6.26
N ASP A 366 1.67 13.98 6.75
CA ASP A 366 3.06 13.62 6.95
C ASP A 366 3.24 12.99 8.32
N LEU A 367 3.70 11.75 8.32
CA LEU A 367 4.06 11.01 9.52
C LEU A 367 5.57 10.95 9.64
N ARG A 368 6.07 11.26 10.83
CA ARG A 368 7.43 10.86 11.22
C ARG A 368 7.37 9.49 11.85
N VAL A 369 8.06 8.54 11.24
CA VAL A 369 7.97 7.13 11.60
C VAL A 369 9.34 6.53 11.82
N LEU A 370 9.43 5.57 12.73
CA LEU A 370 10.56 4.67 12.79
C LEU A 370 10.30 3.49 11.86
N ARG A 371 11.18 3.30 10.88
CA ARG A 371 11.14 2.15 9.98
C ARG A 371 12.03 1.03 10.48
N ARG A 372 11.69 -0.20 10.13
CA ARG A 372 12.53 -1.38 10.35
C ARG A 372 13.80 -1.25 9.50
N PRO A 373 14.96 -1.71 10.01
CA PRO A 373 16.17 -1.79 9.21
C PRO A 373 15.92 -2.70 8.02
N GLN A 374 16.42 -2.33 6.84
CA GLN A 374 16.45 -3.23 5.70
C GLN A 374 17.62 -4.22 5.85
N PRO A 375 17.44 -5.48 5.44
CA PRO A 375 18.56 -6.42 5.40
C PRO A 375 19.63 -5.88 4.43
N LEU A 376 20.89 -5.94 4.86
CA LEU A 376 22.04 -5.67 4.01
C LEU A 376 22.26 -6.92 3.16
N VAL A 377 22.32 -6.76 1.83
CA VAL A 377 22.46 -7.89 0.90
C VAL A 377 23.91 -8.05 0.48
N HIS A 378 24.62 -6.94 0.32
CA HIS A 378 26.02 -6.93 -0.09
C HIS A 378 26.92 -6.42 1.04
N ASP A 379 28.17 -6.89 1.06
CA ASP A 379 29.18 -6.47 2.06
C ASP A 379 29.49 -4.96 2.01
N HIS A 380 29.20 -4.32 0.87
CA HIS A 380 29.37 -2.88 0.68
C HIS A 380 28.10 -2.08 0.96
N ASP A 381 26.98 -2.72 1.29
CA ASP A 381 25.76 -2.01 1.65
C ASP A 381 25.96 -1.28 2.98
N ALA A 382 25.69 0.03 2.98
CA ALA A 382 25.69 0.83 4.20
C ALA A 382 24.27 0.91 4.77
N PRO A 383 24.07 0.61 6.07
CA PRO A 383 22.77 0.81 6.69
C PRO A 383 22.45 2.31 6.75
N ARG A 384 21.18 2.67 6.55
CA ARG A 384 20.69 4.05 6.61
C ARG A 384 20.62 4.55 8.06
N ILE A 385 21.77 4.77 8.67
CA ILE A 385 21.94 5.21 10.05
C ILE A 385 22.59 6.59 10.00
N HIS A 386 22.11 7.52 10.82
CA HIS A 386 22.76 8.81 10.99
C HIS A 386 24.17 8.63 11.54
N GLU A 387 25.15 9.39 11.05
CA GLU A 387 26.57 9.28 11.45
C GLU A 387 26.77 9.29 12.97
N GLU A 388 26.06 10.19 13.67
CA GLU A 388 26.09 10.31 15.14
C GLU A 388 25.60 9.06 15.88
N GLY A 389 24.82 8.19 15.24
CA GLY A 389 24.34 6.94 15.80
C GLY A 389 25.31 5.78 15.69
N VAL A 390 26.33 5.89 14.84
CA VAL A 390 27.32 4.82 14.61
C VAL A 390 28.10 4.55 15.90
N ASP A 391 28.56 5.61 16.56
CA ASP A 391 29.36 5.51 17.79
C ASP A 391 28.54 4.87 18.92
N LEU A 392 27.25 5.19 19.00
CA LEU A 392 26.33 4.55 19.95
C LEU A 392 26.26 3.03 19.75
N ILE A 393 26.13 2.57 18.50
CA ILE A 393 26.04 1.15 18.16
C ILE A 393 27.36 0.44 18.49
N ILE A 394 28.50 1.07 18.19
CA ILE A 394 29.82 0.53 18.52
C ILE A 394 29.96 0.36 20.03
N GLN A 395 29.63 1.37 20.84
CA GLN A 395 29.72 1.25 22.30
C GLN A 395 28.81 0.15 22.86
N ARG A 396 27.61 -0.03 22.28
CA ARG A 396 26.72 -1.14 22.67
C ARG A 396 27.31 -2.50 22.30
N ALA A 397 27.83 -2.65 21.08
CA ALA A 397 28.47 -3.88 20.64
C ALA A 397 29.70 -4.23 21.52
N LEU A 398 30.53 -3.24 21.83
CA LEU A 398 31.68 -3.40 22.74
C LEU A 398 31.23 -3.84 24.14
N SER A 399 30.16 -3.26 24.70
CA SER A 399 29.66 -3.67 26.02
C SER A 399 29.29 -5.15 26.07
N LEU A 400 28.60 -5.65 25.02
CA LEU A 400 28.20 -7.06 24.90
C LEU A 400 29.40 -7.98 24.65
N LEU A 401 30.37 -7.53 23.84
CA LEU A 401 31.59 -8.29 23.57
C LEU A 401 32.42 -8.48 24.84
N TYR A 402 32.62 -7.42 25.63
CA TYR A 402 33.37 -7.49 26.88
C TYR A 402 32.65 -8.31 27.95
N GLU A 403 31.33 -8.25 27.99
CA GLU A 403 30.52 -9.12 28.85
C GLU A 403 30.72 -10.59 28.49
N LEU A 404 30.72 -10.93 27.20
CA LEU A 404 30.95 -12.29 26.71
C LEU A 404 32.39 -12.78 26.98
N GLN A 405 33.37 -11.88 27.00
CA GLN A 405 34.76 -12.18 27.38
C GLN A 405 34.99 -12.28 28.89
N GLY A 406 33.97 -12.00 29.73
CA GLY A 406 34.08 -12.01 31.19
C GLY A 406 34.78 -10.78 31.79
N ASN A 407 35.01 -9.73 30.99
CA ASN A 407 35.61 -8.48 31.47
C ASN A 407 34.52 -7.47 31.86
N HIS A 408 33.97 -7.66 33.05
CA HIS A 408 32.84 -6.87 33.55
C HIS A 408 33.16 -5.40 33.79
N GLU A 409 34.40 -5.04 34.15
CA GLU A 409 34.78 -3.65 34.40
C GLU A 409 34.75 -2.81 33.11
N VAL A 410 35.33 -3.34 32.04
CA VAL A 410 35.34 -2.65 30.74
C VAL A 410 33.95 -2.65 30.10
N SER A 411 33.17 -3.71 30.30
CA SER A 411 31.76 -3.74 29.88
C SER A 411 30.92 -2.66 30.58
N ALA A 412 31.10 -2.45 31.88
CA ALA A 412 30.41 -1.41 32.64
C ALA A 412 30.76 -0.01 32.12
N LEU A 413 32.04 0.24 31.82
CA LEU A 413 32.49 1.51 31.25
C LEU A 413 31.93 1.76 29.84
N ALA A 414 31.91 0.75 28.98
CA ALA A 414 31.27 0.84 27.66
C ALA A 414 29.76 1.09 27.76
N THR A 415 29.10 0.48 28.74
CA THR A 415 27.66 0.68 29.02
C THR A 415 27.39 2.11 29.50
N GLN A 416 28.26 2.68 30.35
CA GLN A 416 28.15 4.07 30.76
C GLN A 416 28.30 5.02 29.58
N ARG A 417 29.32 4.82 28.74
CA ARG A 417 29.53 5.63 27.51
C ARG A 417 28.34 5.53 26.56
N TYR A 418 27.79 4.34 26.37
CA TYR A 418 26.55 4.14 25.62
C TYR A 418 25.39 4.98 26.20
N GLY A 419 25.22 4.99 27.52
CA GLY A 419 24.20 5.79 28.20
C GLY A 419 24.39 7.30 28.00
N ASP A 420 25.62 7.80 28.10
CA ASP A 420 25.95 9.22 27.94
C ASP A 420 25.70 9.70 26.50
N ILE A 421 26.13 8.91 25.51
CA ILE A 421 25.87 9.18 24.09
C ILE A 421 24.36 9.13 23.83
N LEU A 422 23.66 8.10 24.32
CA LEU A 422 22.22 7.97 24.15
C LEU A 422 21.47 9.18 24.72
N GLN A 423 21.86 9.65 25.90
CA GLN A 423 21.23 10.82 26.52
C GLN A 423 21.49 12.09 25.69
N THR A 424 22.70 12.26 25.15
CA THR A 424 23.07 13.39 24.29
C THR A 424 22.25 13.40 23.01
N LEU A 425 22.17 12.25 22.33
CA LEU A 425 21.40 12.08 21.11
C LEU A 425 19.90 12.23 21.39
N THR A 426 19.39 11.71 22.50
CA THR A 426 17.99 11.87 22.90
C THR A 426 17.64 13.33 23.18
N LYS A 427 18.54 14.12 23.77
CA LYS A 427 18.34 15.57 23.93
C LYS A 427 18.33 16.30 22.59
N ARG A 428 19.22 15.92 21.67
CA ARG A 428 19.37 16.56 20.34
C ARG A 428 18.21 16.23 19.41
N PHE A 429 17.79 14.98 19.34
CA PHE A 429 16.79 14.49 18.39
C PHE A 429 15.41 14.24 19.00
N GLY A 430 15.34 13.91 20.30
CA GLY A 430 14.07 13.59 20.98
C GLY A 430 13.18 14.81 21.27
N ASN A 431 13.77 16.01 21.36
CA ASN A 431 13.03 17.25 21.60
C ASN A 431 13.20 18.21 20.41
N LEU A 432 12.63 17.85 19.26
CA LEU A 432 12.27 18.82 18.21
C LEU A 432 10.95 19.53 18.50
N THR A 433 10.46 19.53 19.75
CA THR A 433 9.61 20.64 20.18
C THR A 433 10.45 21.89 19.97
N ARG A 434 10.13 22.65 18.92
CA ARG A 434 10.50 24.05 18.78
C ARG A 434 10.53 24.60 20.20
N LEU A 435 11.67 25.15 20.65
CA LEU A 435 11.60 26.26 21.59
C LEU A 435 10.49 27.12 21.01
N ARG A 436 9.27 27.04 21.58
CA ARG A 436 8.18 27.93 21.19
C ARG A 436 8.89 29.27 21.24
N PRO A 437 8.99 30.03 20.13
CA PRO A 437 9.58 31.34 20.21
C PRO A 437 8.84 31.98 21.36
N THR A 438 9.54 32.18 22.49
CA THR A 438 8.89 32.67 23.68
C THR A 438 8.33 33.96 23.17
N LYS A 439 6.99 34.05 23.07
CA LYS A 439 6.35 35.34 22.89
C LYS A 439 6.90 36.10 24.08
N ARG A 440 7.95 36.90 23.87
CA ARG A 440 8.27 37.99 24.76
C ARG A 440 6.97 38.74 24.70
N ALA A 441 6.14 38.55 25.72
CA ALA A 441 5.05 39.45 25.98
C ALA A 441 5.76 40.80 25.97
N ALA A 442 5.57 41.56 24.90
CA ALA A 442 5.93 42.95 24.91
C ALA A 442 5.29 43.45 26.20
N ARG A 443 6.11 43.89 27.15
CA ARG A 443 5.59 44.53 28.36
C ARG A 443 4.82 45.73 27.84
N ILE A 444 3.53 45.56 27.64
CA ILE A 444 2.58 46.65 27.50
C ILE A 444 2.79 47.43 28.79
N GLY A 445 3.40 48.60 28.66
CA GLY A 445 3.65 49.50 29.78
C GLY A 445 2.35 49.65 30.54
N LYS A 446 2.43 49.49 31.86
CA LYS A 446 1.33 49.82 32.78
C LYS A 446 0.70 51.13 32.32
N GLN A 447 -0.61 51.12 32.05
CA GLN A 447 -1.39 52.33 31.93
C GLN A 447 -1.12 53.19 33.18
N SER A 448 -0.61 54.40 32.96
CA SER A 448 -0.48 55.40 34.01
C SER A 448 -1.88 55.67 34.56
N ARG A 449 -2.02 55.52 35.88
CA ARG A 449 -3.23 55.83 36.63
C ARG A 449 -3.85 57.16 36.19
N GLU A 450 -5.14 57.11 35.89
CA GLU A 450 -6.02 58.27 35.79
C GLU A 450 -5.89 59.13 37.06
N THR A 451 -5.31 60.31 36.92
CA THR A 451 -5.49 61.39 37.88
C THR A 451 -6.90 61.96 37.71
N ARG A 452 -7.78 61.60 38.66
CA ARG A 452 -9.07 62.28 38.89
C ARG A 452 -8.82 63.79 39.06
N VAL A 453 -9.24 64.58 38.07
CA VAL A 453 -9.43 66.02 38.25
C VAL A 453 -10.79 66.21 38.93
N ARG A 454 -10.77 66.71 40.17
CA ARG A 454 -11.98 67.18 40.86
C ARG A 454 -12.37 68.52 40.24
N TYR A 455 -13.61 68.64 39.79
CA TYR A 455 -14.23 69.93 39.57
C TYR A 455 -14.52 70.56 40.93
N THR A 456 -14.12 71.82 41.09
CA THR A 456 -14.68 72.74 42.10
C THR A 456 -15.40 73.85 41.36
N GLU A 457 -16.52 74.23 41.95
CA GLU A 457 -17.61 75.11 41.47
C GLU A 457 -17.19 76.42 40.81
#